data_AF-A0A7V9FLH2-F1
#
_entry.id   AF-A0A7V9FLH2-F1
#
_cell.length_a   1.000
_cell.length_b   1.000
_cell.length_c   1.000
_cell.angle_alpha   90.00
_cell.angle_beta   90.00
_cell.angle_gamma   90.00
#
_symmetry.space_group_name_H-M   'P 1'
#
loop_
_entity.id
_entity.type
_entity.pdbx_description
1 polymer ?
#
loop_
_entity_poly.entity_id
_entity_poly.type
_entity_poly.pdbx_seq_one_letter_code
_entity_poly.pdbx_strand_id
1 'polypeptide(L)'
;AYPRTRLWLGEFTVQSDKPSRDFELVVSRAEQARWLTASYRIADELPTVAGLGWLGLLDEPAGPGSANFGLLTAGGAPKPSFFAFRNAPSRRLRPSVRAPRSVKRKTLGRRGIKVRVRPQVGGRVKLVLRTRGGRSLRRPIRRLRAGRTATLRLRRIRLRRGRYTVVVVAPRGERVERSLRVR
;
A
#
# COMPACT_ATOMS: atom_id res chain seq x y z
N ALA A 1 28.30 -15.99 12.55
CA ALA A 1 27.15 -15.44 11.79
C ALA A 1 26.59 -14.27 12.59
N TYR A 2 26.68 -13.05 12.08
CA TYR A 2 26.07 -11.90 12.76
C TYR A 2 24.56 -12.13 12.90
N PRO A 3 23.94 -11.82 14.05
CA PRO A 3 22.50 -11.94 14.20
C PRO A 3 21.80 -11.19 13.07
N ARG A 4 20.64 -11.71 12.64
CA ARG A 4 19.73 -11.03 11.69
C ARG A 4 19.09 -9.80 12.36
N THR A 5 19.92 -8.89 12.86
CA THR A 5 19.51 -7.66 13.54
C THR A 5 18.61 -6.89 12.61
N ARG A 6 17.41 -6.56 13.10
CA ARG A 6 16.50 -5.71 12.35
C ARG A 6 16.83 -4.26 12.65
N LEU A 7 17.06 -3.47 11.61
CA LEU A 7 17.39 -2.06 11.70
C LEU A 7 16.12 -1.22 11.83
N TRP A 8 16.11 -0.33 12.82
CA TRP A 8 15.15 0.76 12.89
C TRP A 8 15.82 2.01 12.34
N LEU A 9 15.33 2.51 11.21
CA LEU A 9 15.82 3.76 10.62
C LEU A 9 15.05 4.90 11.27
N GLY A 10 15.66 5.53 12.29
CA GLY A 10 14.98 6.48 13.18
C GLY A 10 14.43 7.69 12.45
N GLU A 11 15.18 8.22 11.50
CA GLU A 11 14.87 9.49 10.84
C GLU A 11 15.19 9.41 9.36
N PHE A 12 14.22 9.77 8.54
CA PHE A 12 14.37 10.01 7.12
C PHE A 12 13.56 11.25 6.77
N THR A 13 14.12 12.08 5.91
CA THR A 13 13.51 13.35 5.54
C THR A 13 13.95 13.79 4.16
N VAL A 14 13.18 14.70 3.58
CA VAL A 14 13.51 15.34 2.31
C VAL A 14 13.06 16.80 2.41
N GLN A 15 14.01 17.72 2.29
CA GLN A 15 13.72 19.16 2.30
C GLN A 15 12.93 19.55 1.05
N SER A 16 11.91 20.39 1.23
CA SER A 16 11.10 20.90 0.13
C SER A 16 11.02 22.42 0.11
N ASP A 17 10.55 23.00 -1.00
CA ASP A 17 10.27 24.43 -1.19
C ASP A 17 11.50 25.37 -1.23
N LYS A 18 12.37 25.33 -0.22
CA LYS A 18 13.55 26.19 -0.12
C LYS A 18 14.67 25.53 0.72
N PRO A 19 15.93 25.97 0.60
CA PRO A 19 17.01 25.50 1.46
C PRO A 19 16.74 25.84 2.94
N SER A 20 17.45 25.16 3.83
CA SER A 20 17.43 25.40 5.27
C SER A 20 18.86 25.44 5.81
N ARG A 21 19.01 25.76 7.09
CA ARG A 21 20.29 25.68 7.79
C ARG A 21 20.87 24.26 7.79
N ASP A 22 20.02 23.24 7.68
CA ASP A 22 20.42 21.83 7.76
C ASP A 22 20.59 21.18 6.37
N PHE A 23 19.90 21.70 5.35
CA PHE A 23 19.82 21.09 4.02
C PHE A 23 19.86 22.14 2.90
N GLU A 24 20.88 22.05 2.06
CA GLU A 24 21.03 22.85 0.84
C GLU A 24 20.22 22.27 -0.33
N LEU A 25 20.20 20.94 -0.47
CA LEU A 25 19.42 20.26 -1.50
C LEU A 25 17.93 20.33 -1.17
N VAL A 26 17.14 20.82 -2.13
CA VAL A 26 15.69 20.96 -2.02
C VAL A 26 15.02 20.33 -3.23
N VAL A 27 13.80 19.84 -3.02
CA VAL A 27 12.94 19.39 -4.12
C VAL A 27 11.56 20.05 -4.04
N SER A 28 10.74 19.90 -5.08
CA SER A 28 9.33 20.31 -4.99
C SER A 28 8.56 19.46 -3.98
N ARG A 29 7.44 19.96 -3.45
CA ARG A 29 6.55 19.15 -2.57
C ARG A 29 6.07 17.85 -3.21
N ALA A 30 5.86 17.87 -4.53
CA ALA A 30 5.48 16.68 -5.29
C ALA A 30 6.62 15.65 -5.30
N GLU A 31 7.86 16.09 -5.45
CA GLU A 31 9.05 15.23 -5.38
C GLU A 31 9.27 14.67 -3.98
N GLN A 32 9.12 15.49 -2.95
CA GLN A 32 9.17 15.05 -1.55
C GLN A 32 8.22 13.86 -1.33
N ALA A 33 6.97 13.96 -1.82
CA ALA A 33 5.98 12.89 -1.74
C ALA A 33 6.36 11.64 -2.56
N ARG A 34 6.96 11.82 -3.75
CA ARG A 34 7.46 10.71 -4.57
C ARG A 34 8.59 9.95 -3.85
N TRP A 35 9.56 10.67 -3.31
CA TRP A 35 10.72 10.10 -2.61
C TRP A 35 10.30 9.42 -1.31
N LEU A 36 9.39 10.03 -0.54
CA LEU A 36 8.80 9.39 0.64
C LEU A 36 8.11 8.07 0.27
N THR A 37 7.26 8.09 -0.76
CA THR A 37 6.56 6.88 -1.23
C THR A 37 7.56 5.78 -1.61
N ALA A 38 8.61 6.13 -2.34
CA ALA A 38 9.66 5.18 -2.73
C ALA A 38 10.40 4.62 -1.51
N SER A 39 10.77 5.47 -0.56
CA SER A 39 11.55 5.10 0.62
C SER A 39 10.79 4.14 1.53
N TYR A 40 9.52 4.43 1.83
CA TYR A 40 8.68 3.52 2.61
C TYR A 40 8.41 2.20 1.90
N ARG A 41 8.30 2.21 0.56
CA ARG A 41 8.16 0.97 -0.22
C ARG A 41 9.44 0.13 -0.15
N ILE A 42 10.62 0.74 -0.30
CA ILE A 42 11.91 0.05 -0.18
C ILE A 42 12.05 -0.54 1.23
N ALA A 43 11.78 0.26 2.27
CA ALA A 43 11.79 -0.22 3.66
C ALA A 43 10.84 -1.39 3.90
N ASP A 44 9.62 -1.38 3.31
CA ASP A 44 8.67 -2.50 3.40
C ASP A 44 9.13 -3.75 2.62
N GLU A 45 9.98 -3.60 1.61
CA GLU A 45 10.51 -4.70 0.81
C GLU A 45 11.70 -5.40 1.49
N LEU A 46 12.45 -4.69 2.34
CA LEU A 46 13.65 -5.21 3.02
C LEU A 46 13.31 -5.92 4.35
N PRO A 47 13.53 -7.24 4.48
CA PRO A 47 13.20 -7.98 5.70
C PRO A 47 14.09 -7.63 6.91
N THR A 48 15.22 -6.97 6.67
CA THR A 48 16.15 -6.47 7.68
C THR A 48 15.72 -5.13 8.26
N VAL A 49 14.76 -4.42 7.66
CA VAL A 49 14.27 -3.13 8.18
C VAL A 49 13.03 -3.37 9.03
N ALA A 50 13.12 -3.05 10.34
CA ALA A 50 12.01 -3.11 11.28
C ALA A 50 10.99 -1.98 11.06
N GLY A 51 11.48 -0.82 10.61
CA GLY A 51 10.68 0.35 10.28
C GLY A 51 11.55 1.54 9.87
N LEU A 52 10.86 2.58 9.39
CA LEU A 52 11.41 3.84 8.92
C LEU A 52 10.58 4.95 9.57
N GLY A 53 11.24 5.83 10.32
CA GLY A 53 10.65 7.05 10.86
C GLY A 53 10.75 8.20 9.85
N TRP A 54 9.81 9.13 9.92
CA TRP A 54 9.88 10.40 9.22
C TRP A 54 10.25 11.50 10.22
N LEU A 55 11.18 12.38 9.85
CA LEU A 55 11.56 13.51 10.71
C LEU A 55 10.59 14.67 10.54
N GLY A 56 9.91 15.03 11.62
CA GLY A 56 9.06 16.22 11.72
C GLY A 56 7.69 16.11 11.06
N LEU A 57 6.65 16.48 11.81
CA LEU A 57 5.29 16.57 11.26
C LEU A 57 5.04 17.93 10.57
N LEU A 58 5.48 19.01 11.21
CA LEU A 58 5.31 20.39 10.76
C LEU A 58 6.62 20.90 10.19
N ASP A 59 6.54 21.82 9.22
CA ASP A 59 7.65 22.71 8.92
C ASP A 59 7.91 23.64 10.10
N GLU A 60 9.12 24.19 10.15
CA GLU A 60 9.42 25.28 11.05
C GLU A 60 8.70 26.57 10.63
N PRO A 61 8.36 27.45 11.58
CA PRO A 61 7.88 28.80 11.28
C PRO A 61 8.79 29.53 10.29
N ALA A 62 8.19 30.38 9.45
CA ALA A 62 8.94 31.10 8.42
C ALA A 62 10.01 32.02 9.03
N GLY A 63 11.25 31.79 8.64
CA GLY A 63 12.42 32.58 9.03
C GLY A 63 13.63 32.23 8.17
N PRO A 64 14.76 32.91 8.37
CA PRO A 64 16.02 32.58 7.73
C PRO A 64 16.45 31.16 8.08
N GLY A 65 16.72 30.34 7.05
CA GLY A 65 17.19 28.97 7.22
C GLY A 65 16.15 27.98 7.77
N SER A 66 14.86 28.34 7.85
CA SER A 66 13.84 27.43 8.38
C SER A 66 13.73 26.12 7.60
N ALA A 67 13.66 25.00 8.31
CA ALA A 67 13.44 23.67 7.74
C ALA A 67 12.00 23.49 7.22
N ASN A 68 11.88 22.90 6.02
CA ASN A 68 10.60 22.72 5.33
C ASN A 68 10.44 21.26 4.86
N PHE A 69 10.91 20.34 5.69
CA PHE A 69 10.79 18.92 5.46
C PHE A 69 9.55 18.30 6.14
N GLY A 70 8.72 19.10 6.81
CA GLY A 70 7.49 18.61 7.44
C GLY A 70 6.52 18.01 6.42
N LEU A 71 5.66 17.11 6.90
CA LEU A 71 4.53 16.59 6.13
C LEU A 71 3.40 17.64 6.00
N LEU A 72 3.33 18.55 6.97
CA LEU A 72 2.44 19.69 7.02
C LEU A 72 3.27 20.97 6.93
N THR A 73 2.69 22.04 6.40
CA THR A 73 3.28 23.37 6.52
C THR A 73 3.32 23.81 8.00
N ALA A 74 4.05 24.88 8.31
CA ALA A 74 4.10 25.43 9.68
C ALA A 74 2.70 25.78 10.22
N GLY A 75 1.79 26.23 9.35
CA GLY A 75 0.38 26.49 9.69
C GLY A 75 -0.51 25.25 9.72
N GLY A 76 0.05 24.04 9.60
CA GLY A 76 -0.69 22.77 9.67
C GLY A 76 -1.36 22.33 8.36
N ALA A 77 -1.19 23.06 7.25
CA ALA A 77 -1.79 22.66 5.98
C ALA A 77 -1.07 21.43 5.41
N PRO A 78 -1.79 20.38 4.96
CA PRO A 78 -1.15 19.15 4.51
C PRO A 78 -0.44 19.33 3.16
N LYS A 79 0.83 18.90 3.11
CA LYS A 79 1.55 18.74 1.84
C LYS A 79 1.18 17.40 1.18
N PRO A 80 1.48 17.22 -0.12
CA PRO A 80 1.36 15.91 -0.78
C PRO A 80 2.07 14.77 -0.02
N SER A 81 3.19 15.05 0.65
CA SER A 81 3.95 14.09 1.45
C SER A 81 3.16 13.56 2.66
N PHE A 82 2.28 14.35 3.28
CA PHE A 82 1.36 13.87 4.32
C PHE A 82 0.49 12.71 3.83
N PHE A 83 -0.08 12.84 2.64
CA PHE A 83 -0.90 11.78 2.05
C PHE A 83 -0.07 10.59 1.61
N ALA A 84 1.17 10.80 1.16
CA ALA A 84 2.11 9.73 0.87
C ALA A 84 2.43 8.92 2.14
N PHE A 85 2.77 9.59 3.25
CA PHE A 85 3.04 8.96 4.54
C PHE A 85 1.82 8.19 5.07
N ARG A 86 0.63 8.82 5.06
CA ARG A 86 -0.62 8.19 5.49
C ARG A 86 -0.95 6.91 4.71
N ASN A 87 -0.56 6.85 3.44
CA ASN A 87 -0.80 5.74 2.54
C ASN A 87 0.42 4.81 2.38
N ALA A 88 1.49 5.02 3.14
CA ALA A 88 2.69 4.21 3.06
C ALA A 88 2.38 2.72 3.32
N PRO A 89 3.00 1.81 2.54
CA PRO A 89 2.82 0.37 2.74
C PRO A 89 3.39 -0.06 4.09
N SER A 90 2.83 -1.15 4.63
CA SER A 90 3.36 -1.88 5.76
C SER A 90 2.89 -3.33 5.68
N ARG A 91 3.85 -4.27 5.67
CA ARG A 91 3.64 -5.72 5.75
C ARG A 91 2.72 -6.10 6.90
N ARG A 92 2.83 -5.40 8.04
CA ARG A 92 1.99 -5.62 9.22
C ARG A 92 0.52 -5.33 8.94
N LEU A 93 0.23 -4.46 7.98
CA LEU A 93 -1.11 -4.05 7.59
C LEU A 93 -1.68 -4.86 6.41
N ARG A 94 -0.91 -5.82 5.87
CA ARG A 94 -1.36 -6.69 4.78
C ARG A 94 -2.60 -7.48 5.19
N PRO A 95 -3.65 -7.50 4.35
CA PRO A 95 -4.84 -8.27 4.64
C PRO A 95 -4.53 -9.76 4.61
N SER A 96 -5.18 -10.54 5.48
CA SER A 96 -5.22 -11.99 5.30
C SER A 96 -6.21 -12.34 4.18
N VAL A 97 -5.76 -13.11 3.19
CA VAL A 97 -6.56 -13.47 2.01
C VAL A 97 -6.55 -14.96 1.77
N ARG A 98 -7.75 -15.55 1.71
CA ARG A 98 -7.99 -16.94 1.30
C ARG A 98 -8.86 -16.95 0.04
N ALA A 99 -8.30 -17.49 -1.04
CA ALA A 99 -8.98 -17.71 -2.31
C ALA A 99 -8.86 -19.20 -2.70
N PRO A 100 -9.82 -19.75 -3.47
CA PRO A 100 -9.70 -21.10 -3.98
C PRO A 100 -8.49 -21.23 -4.90
N ARG A 101 -7.75 -22.34 -4.80
CA ARG A 101 -6.65 -22.66 -5.73
C ARG A 101 -7.16 -23.14 -7.08
N SER A 102 -8.35 -23.75 -7.11
CA SER A 102 -8.99 -24.20 -8.33
C SER A 102 -10.51 -24.14 -8.24
N VAL A 103 -11.17 -23.90 -9.38
CA VAL A 103 -12.62 -23.84 -9.53
C VAL A 103 -13.02 -24.53 -10.84
N LYS A 104 -14.10 -25.33 -10.81
CA LYS A 104 -14.66 -25.92 -12.04
C LYS A 104 -15.42 -24.84 -12.81
N ARG A 105 -15.25 -24.75 -14.13
CA ARG A 105 -15.92 -23.76 -15.00
C ARG A 105 -17.43 -23.76 -14.80
N LYS A 106 -18.04 -24.96 -14.66
CA LYS A 106 -19.48 -25.12 -14.39
C LYS A 106 -19.94 -24.47 -13.08
N THR A 107 -19.08 -24.41 -12.07
CA THR A 107 -19.40 -23.80 -10.77
C THR A 107 -19.28 -22.28 -10.76
N LEU A 108 -18.50 -21.69 -11.69
CA LEU A 108 -18.30 -20.25 -11.76
C LEU A 108 -19.60 -19.49 -12.07
N GLY A 109 -20.42 -20.01 -12.99
CA GLY A 109 -21.70 -19.38 -13.35
C GLY A 109 -22.67 -19.32 -12.18
N ARG A 110 -22.78 -20.42 -11.41
CA ARG A 110 -23.72 -20.52 -10.28
C ARG A 110 -23.20 -19.86 -8.99
N ARG A 111 -21.93 -20.09 -8.63
CA ARG A 111 -21.38 -19.73 -7.30
C ARG A 111 -20.38 -18.58 -7.33
N GLY A 112 -19.82 -18.26 -8.49
CA GLY A 112 -18.73 -17.30 -8.65
C GLY A 112 -17.44 -17.73 -7.93
N ILE A 113 -16.48 -16.81 -7.82
CA ILE A 113 -15.27 -17.01 -7.01
C ILE A 113 -15.49 -16.31 -5.66
N LYS A 114 -15.38 -17.06 -4.56
CA LYS A 114 -15.46 -16.54 -3.19
C LYS A 114 -14.05 -16.30 -2.66
N VAL A 115 -13.78 -15.10 -2.17
CA VAL A 115 -12.49 -14.71 -1.58
C VAL A 115 -12.75 -14.19 -0.18
N ARG A 116 -12.21 -14.86 0.83
CA ARG A 116 -12.28 -14.40 2.22
C ARG A 116 -11.12 -13.44 2.46
N VAL A 117 -11.43 -12.26 2.99
CA VAL A 117 -10.48 -11.19 3.27
C VAL A 117 -10.68 -10.72 4.71
N ARG A 118 -9.61 -10.63 5.48
CA ARG A 118 -9.57 -9.97 6.79
C ARG A 118 -8.56 -8.83 6.71
N PRO A 119 -8.99 -7.57 6.52
CA PRO A 119 -8.07 -6.45 6.45
C PRO A 119 -7.57 -6.07 7.84
N GLN A 120 -6.32 -5.63 7.94
CA GLN A 120 -5.76 -5.13 9.20
C GLN A 120 -6.15 -3.66 9.44
N VAL A 121 -6.43 -2.92 8.36
CA VAL A 121 -6.88 -1.53 8.39
C VAL A 121 -8.26 -1.41 7.75
N GLY A 122 -9.13 -0.59 8.34
CA GLY A 122 -10.44 -0.29 7.78
C GLY A 122 -10.33 0.53 6.50
N GLY A 123 -11.22 0.28 5.55
CA GLY A 123 -11.29 1.08 4.32
C GLY A 123 -11.76 0.30 3.11
N ARG A 124 -11.54 0.87 1.92
CA ARG A 124 -11.94 0.26 0.65
C ARG A 124 -10.97 -0.87 0.29
N VAL A 125 -11.52 -2.08 0.13
CA VAL A 125 -10.81 -3.24 -0.39
C VAL A 125 -11.31 -3.53 -1.80
N LYS A 126 -10.38 -3.66 -2.74
CA LYS A 126 -10.64 -3.95 -4.15
C LYS A 126 -10.18 -5.38 -4.46
N LEU A 127 -11.05 -6.17 -5.07
CA LEU A 127 -10.70 -7.48 -5.59
C LEU A 127 -10.54 -7.41 -7.10
N VAL A 128 -9.40 -7.85 -7.62
CA VAL A 128 -9.10 -7.87 -9.05
C VAL A 128 -8.82 -9.30 -9.47
N LEU A 129 -9.41 -9.73 -10.58
CA LEU A 129 -9.03 -10.97 -11.24
C LEU A 129 -8.23 -10.62 -12.49
N ARG A 130 -7.03 -11.18 -12.63
CA ARG A 130 -6.14 -10.98 -13.77
C ARG A 130 -5.95 -12.27 -14.56
N THR A 131 -5.87 -12.16 -15.89
CA THR A 131 -5.39 -13.25 -16.76
C THR A 131 -3.86 -13.33 -16.71
N ARG A 132 -3.27 -14.37 -17.32
CA ARG A 132 -1.81 -14.48 -17.48
C ARG A 132 -1.20 -13.29 -18.24
N GLY A 133 -1.92 -12.73 -19.23
CA GLY A 133 -1.51 -11.53 -19.97
C GLY A 133 -1.83 -10.21 -19.27
N GLY A 134 -2.04 -10.20 -17.95
CA GLY A 134 -2.24 -8.96 -17.17
C GLY A 134 -3.61 -8.29 -17.29
N ARG A 135 -4.48 -8.71 -18.22
CA ARG A 135 -5.82 -8.14 -18.40
C ARG A 135 -6.66 -8.28 -17.13
N SER A 136 -7.11 -7.15 -16.59
CA SER A 136 -7.99 -7.10 -15.42
C SER A 136 -9.45 -7.33 -15.81
N LEU A 137 -10.12 -8.30 -15.20
CA LEU A 137 -11.45 -8.75 -15.61
C LEU A 137 -12.60 -8.16 -14.79
N ARG A 138 -12.43 -7.92 -13.48
CA ARG A 138 -13.46 -7.34 -12.59
C ARG A 138 -12.85 -6.66 -11.36
N ARG A 139 -13.62 -5.74 -10.76
CA ARG A 139 -13.20 -4.88 -9.65
C ARG A 139 -14.31 -4.62 -8.61
N PRO A 140 -14.90 -5.61 -7.91
CA PRO A 140 -15.76 -5.26 -6.79
C PRO A 140 -14.90 -4.55 -5.73
N ILE A 141 -15.38 -3.37 -5.33
CA ILE A 141 -14.84 -2.58 -4.23
C ILE A 141 -15.83 -2.68 -3.09
N ARG A 142 -15.35 -2.95 -1.89
CA ARG A 142 -16.18 -2.97 -0.69
C ARG A 142 -15.44 -2.28 0.45
N ARG A 143 -16.15 -1.44 1.21
CA ARG A 143 -15.61 -0.91 2.46
C ARG A 143 -15.70 -2.01 3.53
N LEU A 144 -14.55 -2.37 4.10
CA LEU A 144 -14.43 -3.37 5.16
C LEU A 144 -13.90 -2.72 6.43
N ARG A 145 -14.30 -3.25 7.60
CA ARG A 145 -13.77 -2.83 8.90
C ARG A 145 -12.50 -3.61 9.22
N ALA A 146 -11.54 -2.95 9.89
CA ALA A 146 -10.32 -3.59 10.39
C ALA A 146 -10.65 -4.83 11.23
N GLY A 147 -9.84 -5.88 11.12
CA GLY A 147 -9.96 -7.09 11.92
C GLY A 147 -11.16 -7.99 11.60
N ARG A 148 -12.16 -7.52 10.83
CA ARG A 148 -13.36 -8.32 10.50
C ARG A 148 -13.19 -9.08 9.19
N THR A 149 -13.41 -10.39 9.24
CA THR A 149 -13.41 -11.23 8.03
C THR A 149 -14.66 -10.94 7.21
N ALA A 150 -14.48 -10.72 5.90
CA ALA A 150 -15.56 -10.59 4.94
C ALA A 150 -15.33 -11.53 3.74
N THR A 151 -16.42 -11.95 3.11
CA THR A 151 -16.35 -12.68 1.84
C THR A 151 -16.67 -11.74 0.68
N LEU A 152 -15.69 -11.52 -0.20
CA LEU A 152 -15.86 -10.86 -1.48
C LEU A 152 -16.21 -11.93 -2.53
N ARG A 153 -17.17 -11.63 -3.41
CA ARG A 153 -17.60 -12.56 -4.46
C ARG A 153 -17.47 -11.94 -5.84
N LEU A 154 -16.79 -12.65 -6.73
CA LEU A 154 -16.78 -12.37 -8.17
C LEU A 154 -17.90 -13.17 -8.82
N ARG A 155 -19.07 -12.55 -8.97
CA ARG A 155 -20.26 -13.16 -9.62
C ARG A 155 -20.27 -12.85 -11.12
N ARG A 156 -21.07 -13.62 -11.88
CA ARG A 156 -21.36 -13.40 -13.31
C ARG A 156 -20.12 -13.31 -14.21
N ILE A 157 -19.04 -14.04 -13.89
CA ILE A 157 -17.84 -14.08 -14.72
C ILE A 157 -17.83 -15.34 -15.60
N ARG A 158 -17.70 -15.15 -16.90
CA ARG A 158 -17.36 -16.22 -17.85
C ARG A 158 -15.83 -16.27 -17.97
N LEU A 159 -15.23 -17.33 -17.43
CA LEU A 159 -13.79 -17.57 -17.54
C LEU A 159 -13.54 -18.77 -18.45
N ARG A 160 -12.55 -18.66 -19.32
CA ARG A 160 -11.99 -19.80 -20.05
C ARG A 160 -11.17 -20.67 -19.09
N ARG A 161 -10.97 -21.93 -19.45
CA ARG A 161 -10.00 -22.80 -18.75
C ARG A 161 -8.62 -22.13 -18.78
N GLY A 162 -7.88 -22.22 -17.68
CA GLY A 162 -6.57 -21.60 -17.58
C GLY A 162 -6.20 -21.12 -16.19
N ARG A 163 -5.10 -20.37 -16.12
CA ARG A 163 -4.56 -19.78 -14.88
C ARG A 163 -4.92 -18.31 -14.80
N TYR A 164 -5.28 -17.88 -13.60
CA TYR A 164 -5.65 -16.51 -13.25
C TYR A 164 -5.00 -16.13 -11.93
N THR A 165 -4.87 -14.83 -11.69
CA THR A 165 -4.41 -14.28 -10.41
C THR A 165 -5.53 -13.49 -9.77
N VAL A 166 -5.86 -13.85 -8.53
CA VAL A 166 -6.74 -13.10 -7.65
C VAL A 166 -5.88 -12.12 -6.86
N VAL A 167 -6.05 -10.84 -7.10
CA VAL A 167 -5.34 -9.75 -6.41
C VAL A 167 -6.32 -9.05 -5.49
N VAL A 168 -6.02 -9.02 -4.20
CA VAL A 168 -6.73 -8.19 -3.23
C VAL A 168 -5.87 -6.97 -2.95
N VAL A 169 -6.43 -5.78 -3.15
CA VAL A 169 -5.82 -4.50 -2.80
C VAL A 169 -6.55 -3.93 -1.60
N ALA A 170 -5.84 -3.76 -0.49
CA ALA A 170 -6.33 -3.19 0.76
C ALA A 170 -6.06 -1.68 0.84
N PRO A 171 -6.59 -0.98 1.87
CA PRO A 171 -6.17 0.39 2.18
C PRO A 171 -4.64 0.49 2.28
N ARG A 172 -4.10 1.70 2.02
CA ARG A 172 -2.65 1.97 1.98
C ARG A 172 -1.89 1.20 0.89
N GLY A 173 -2.59 0.76 -0.16
CA GLY A 173 -1.96 0.16 -1.33
C GLY A 173 -1.49 -1.28 -1.15
N GLU A 174 -1.68 -1.90 0.03
CA GLU A 174 -1.25 -3.27 0.30
C GLU A 174 -1.89 -4.29 -0.65
N ARG A 175 -1.08 -5.22 -1.17
CA ARG A 175 -1.50 -6.19 -2.17
C ARG A 175 -1.23 -7.62 -1.73
N VAL A 176 -2.22 -8.48 -1.96
CA VAL A 176 -2.05 -9.93 -1.79
C VAL A 176 -2.55 -10.66 -3.02
N GLU A 177 -1.66 -11.45 -3.61
CA GLU A 177 -1.95 -12.23 -4.82
C GLU A 177 -2.13 -13.72 -4.51
N ARG A 178 -3.08 -14.36 -5.20
CA ARG A 178 -3.35 -15.79 -5.10
C ARG A 178 -3.62 -16.38 -6.48
N SER A 179 -2.92 -17.46 -6.80
CA SER A 179 -3.11 -18.20 -8.04
C SER A 179 -4.43 -18.99 -8.03
N LEU A 180 -5.13 -18.98 -9.16
CA LEU A 180 -6.39 -19.67 -9.38
C LEU A 180 -6.37 -20.43 -10.72
N ARG A 181 -6.67 -21.74 -10.69
CA ARG A 181 -6.85 -22.56 -11.90
C ARG A 181 -8.32 -22.83 -12.18
N VAL A 182 -8.81 -22.39 -13.34
CA VAL A 182 -10.14 -22.75 -13.86
C VAL A 182 -10.01 -24.05 -14.66
N ARG A 183 -10.71 -25.09 -14.20
CA ARG A 183 -10.77 -26.42 -14.83
C ARG A 183 -12.11 -26.64 -15.52
#